data_AF-A0A7S0BLT7-F1
#
_entry.id   AF-A0A7S0BLT7-F1
#
_cell.length_a   1.000
_cell.length_b   1.000
_cell.length_c   1.000
_cell.angle_alpha   90.00
_cell.angle_beta   90.00
_cell.angle_gamma   90.00
#
_symmetry.space_group_name_H-M   'P 1'
#
loop_
_entity.id
_entity.type
_entity.pdbx_description
1 polymer ?
#
loop_
_entity_poly.entity_id
_entity_poly.type
_entity_poly.pdbx_seq_one_letter_code
_entity_poly.pdbx_strand_id
1 'polypeptide(L)'
;MALSLLYESAVGYALFDVVEGPDISLGTEEVIKALNEASRFAKLVKLKAFSPFTSAEHALENINCISEGTASDYLKSLLETNLPIGKKGKKSKVSLGVMDSKLG
;
A
#
# COMPACT_ATOMS: atom_id res chain seq x y z
N MET A 1 -3.56 -14.87 -5.33
CA MET A 1 -3.31 -14.17 -4.04
C MET A 1 -3.41 -12.70 -4.37
N ALA A 2 -4.27 -11.94 -3.71
CA ALA A 2 -4.39 -10.51 -4.01
C ALA A 2 -3.26 -9.79 -3.27
N LEU A 3 -2.42 -9.05 -4.01
CA LEU A 3 -1.37 -8.19 -3.47
C LEU A 3 -1.88 -6.76 -3.49
N SER A 4 -1.97 -6.15 -2.31
CA SER A 4 -2.19 -4.72 -2.16
C SER A 4 -0.89 -4.07 -1.68
N LEU A 5 -0.62 -2.83 -2.07
CA LEU A 5 0.54 -2.05 -1.64
C LEU A 5 0.06 -0.88 -0.80
N LEU A 6 0.66 -0.70 0.37
CA LEU A 6 0.51 0.50 1.19
C LEU A 6 1.57 1.52 0.75
N TYR A 7 1.11 2.71 0.38
CA TYR A 7 1.95 3.87 0.12
C TYR A 7 1.63 4.97 1.12
N GLU A 8 2.62 5.36 1.89
CA GLU A 8 2.55 6.47 2.83
C GLU A 8 3.17 7.73 2.23
N SER A 9 2.53 8.86 2.44
CA SER A 9 2.96 10.15 1.91
C SER A 9 2.66 11.27 2.90
N ALA A 10 3.26 12.44 2.69
CA ALA A 10 3.00 13.61 3.52
C ALA A 10 1.52 14.05 3.54
N VAL A 11 0.73 13.67 2.52
CA VAL A 11 -0.68 14.05 2.41
C VAL A 11 -1.65 12.98 2.93
N GLY A 12 -1.17 11.77 3.24
CA GLY A 12 -2.00 10.65 3.68
C GLY A 12 -1.52 9.29 3.20
N TYR A 13 -2.36 8.28 3.43
CA TYR A 13 -2.13 6.91 3.00
C TYR A 13 -2.89 6.58 1.72
N ALA A 14 -2.25 5.85 0.83
CA ALA A 14 -2.86 5.28 -0.36
C ALA A 14 -2.71 3.76 -0.36
N LEU A 15 -3.78 3.07 -0.72
CA LEU A 15 -3.75 1.64 -1.00
C LEU A 15 -3.87 1.43 -2.51
N PHE A 16 -2.97 0.63 -3.05
CA PHE A 16 -3.02 0.21 -4.45
C PHE A 16 -3.25 -1.29 -4.53
N ASP A 17 -4.11 -1.73 -5.45
CA ASP A 17 -4.17 -3.14 -5.83
C ASP A 17 -3.24 -3.38 -7.03
N VAL A 18 -2.47 -4.45 -6.96
CA VAL A 18 -1.58 -4.89 -8.05
C VAL A 18 -2.41 -5.76 -9.00
N VAL A 19 -2.54 -5.31 -10.25
CA VAL A 19 -3.35 -5.99 -11.30
C VAL A 19 -2.55 -7.09 -11.98
N GLU A 20 -1.29 -6.80 -12.30
CA GLU A 20 -0.35 -7.76 -12.86
C GLU A 20 0.79 -7.96 -11.87
N GLY A 21 0.96 -9.21 -11.42
CA GLY A 21 1.93 -9.56 -10.39
C GLY A 21 3.39 -9.38 -10.85
N PRO A 22 4.32 -9.34 -9.89
CA PRO A 22 5.75 -9.24 -10.20
C PRO A 22 6.20 -10.43 -11.05
N ASP A 23 6.45 -10.19 -12.34
CA ASP A 23 7.03 -11.16 -13.25
C ASP A 23 8.54 -11.29 -12.96
N ILE A 24 9.13 -12.45 -13.26
CA ILE A 24 10.54 -12.77 -12.99
C ILE A 24 11.51 -11.82 -13.73
N SER A 25 10.99 -11.01 -14.66
CA SER A 25 11.68 -9.98 -15.43
C SER A 25 11.86 -8.63 -14.70
N LEU A 26 11.35 -8.47 -13.48
CA LEU A 26 11.56 -7.26 -12.65
C LEU A 26 13.05 -7.09 -12.31
N GLY A 27 13.75 -6.34 -13.15
CA GLY A 27 15.18 -6.08 -13.00
C GLY A 27 15.90 -5.80 -14.32
N THR A 28 15.27 -6.09 -15.47
CA THR A 28 15.83 -5.66 -16.75
C THR A 28 15.69 -4.15 -16.93
N GLU A 29 16.66 -3.52 -17.59
CA GLU A 29 16.61 -2.08 -17.89
C GLU A 29 15.34 -1.69 -18.67
N GLU A 30 14.83 -2.59 -19.50
CA GLU A 30 13.62 -2.38 -20.30
C GLU A 30 12.38 -2.31 -19.42
N VAL A 31 12.30 -3.15 -18.38
CA VAL A 31 11.20 -3.12 -17.40
C VAL A 31 11.29 -1.87 -16.53
N ILE A 32 12.50 -1.48 -16.09
CA ILE A 32 12.69 -0.25 -15.31
C ILE A 32 12.30 1.00 -16.14
N LYS A 33 12.69 1.06 -17.42
CA LYS A 33 12.27 2.12 -18.34
C LYS A 33 10.75 2.13 -18.53
N ALA A 34 10.12 0.96 -18.61
CA ALA A 34 8.67 0.86 -18.71
C ALA A 34 7.96 1.33 -17.42
N LEU A 35 8.52 1.08 -16.24
CA LEU A 35 7.98 1.57 -14.96
C LEU A 35 8.05 3.10 -14.84
N ASN A 36 9.04 3.74 -15.48
CA ASN A 36 9.14 5.20 -15.53
C ASN A 36 8.10 5.86 -16.45
N GLU A 37 7.42 5.10 -17.33
CA GLU A 37 6.31 5.61 -18.11
C GLU A 37 5.00 5.49 -17.32
N ALA A 38 4.43 6.64 -16.91
CA ALA A 38 3.21 6.70 -16.10
C ALA A 38 2.03 5.90 -16.68
N SER A 39 1.88 5.90 -18.01
CA SER A 39 0.81 5.17 -18.71
C SER A 39 0.95 3.65 -18.60
N ARG A 40 2.18 3.14 -18.50
CA ARG A 40 2.47 1.71 -18.29
C ARG A 40 2.33 1.36 -16.82
N PHE A 41 2.87 2.18 -15.93
CA PHE A 41 2.75 1.99 -14.48
C PHE A 41 1.27 1.94 -14.03
N ALA A 42 0.42 2.81 -14.56
CA ALA A 42 -1.01 2.84 -14.26
C ALA A 42 -1.80 1.59 -14.75
N LYS A 43 -1.19 0.71 -15.55
CA LYS A 43 -1.76 -0.61 -15.90
C LYS A 43 -1.41 -1.67 -14.86
N LEU A 44 -0.26 -1.55 -14.22
CA LEU A 44 0.25 -2.50 -13.22
C LEU A 44 -0.42 -2.33 -11.86
N VAL A 45 -0.70 -1.08 -11.47
CA VAL A 45 -1.31 -0.76 -10.18
C VAL A 45 -2.57 0.09 -10.36
N LYS A 46 -3.56 -0.15 -9.49
CA LYS A 46 -4.79 0.65 -9.43
C LYS A 46 -4.97 1.21 -8.04
N LEU A 47 -5.24 2.51 -7.94
CA LEU A 47 -5.59 3.14 -6.68
C LEU A 47 -6.91 2.53 -6.18
N LYS A 48 -6.86 1.92 -5.01
CA LYS A 48 -8.00 1.30 -4.33
C LYS A 48 -8.66 2.26 -3.36
N ALA A 49 -7.83 2.92 -2.54
CA ALA A 49 -8.29 3.84 -1.52
C ALA A 49 -7.23 4.91 -1.26
N PHE A 50 -7.69 6.10 -0.88
CA PHE A 50 -6.84 7.18 -0.43
C PHE A 50 -7.46 7.81 0.81
N SER A 51 -6.65 8.02 1.83
CA SER A 51 -7.05 8.53 3.14
C SER A 51 -6.18 9.73 3.50
N PRO A 52 -6.64 10.95 3.18
CA PRO A 52 -5.87 12.16 3.43
C PRO A 52 -5.81 12.49 4.92
N PHE A 53 -4.68 13.01 5.38
CA PHE A 53 -4.58 13.54 6.73
C PHE A 53 -5.41 14.82 6.87
N THR A 54 -6.08 14.97 8.01
CA THR A 54 -7.01 16.08 8.27
C THR A 54 -6.30 17.35 8.78
N SER A 55 -5.10 17.22 9.34
CA SER A 55 -4.29 18.33 9.83
C SER A 55 -2.80 17.98 9.82
N ALA A 56 -1.95 18.99 9.98
CA ALA A 56 -0.51 18.80 10.13
C ALA A 56 -0.15 17.98 11.39
N GLU A 57 -0.91 18.17 12.48
CA GLU A 57 -0.75 17.39 13.72
C GLU A 57 -1.09 15.91 13.48
N HIS A 58 -2.19 15.63 12.77
CA HIS A 58 -2.55 14.26 12.41
C HIS A 58 -1.52 13.62 11.49
N ALA A 59 -0.95 14.37 10.54
CA ALA A 59 0.13 13.89 9.69
C ALA A 59 1.40 13.56 10.49
N LEU A 60 1.77 14.44 11.43
CA LEU A 60 2.93 14.27 12.32
C LEU A 60 2.79 13.04 13.23
N GLU A 61 1.61 12.85 13.82
CA GLU A 61 1.32 11.66 14.63
C GLU A 61 1.49 10.38 13.80
N ASN A 62 0.88 10.34 12.62
CA ASN A 62 0.93 9.17 11.75
C ASN A 62 2.35 8.83 11.29
N ILE A 63 3.15 9.82 10.88
CA ILE A 63 4.53 9.55 10.43
C ILE A 63 5.44 9.10 11.59
N ASN A 64 5.21 9.59 12.81
CA ASN A 64 5.93 9.11 13.99
C ASN A 64 5.60 7.64 14.27
N CYS A 65 4.32 7.26 14.20
CA CYS A 65 3.92 5.86 14.35
C CYS A 65 4.63 4.96 13.33
N ILE A 66 4.63 5.35 12.05
CA ILE A 66 5.35 4.62 10.98
C ILE A 66 6.84 4.50 11.29
N SER A 67 7.50 5.60 11.67
CA SER A 67 8.94 5.61 12.01
C SER A 67 9.29 4.67 13.17
N GLU A 68 8.34 4.45 14.08
CA GLU A 68 8.47 3.54 15.22
C GLU A 68 8.05 2.10 14.88
N GLY A 69 7.57 1.85 13.65
CA GLY A 69 7.07 0.54 13.22
C GLY A 69 5.70 0.19 13.79
N THR A 70 4.90 1.19 14.14
CA THR A 70 3.57 1.02 14.73
C THR A 70 2.49 1.51 13.77
N ALA A 71 1.38 0.77 13.70
CA ALA A 71 0.21 1.21 12.94
C ALA A 71 -0.69 2.07 13.83
N SER A 72 -0.92 3.32 13.43
CA SER A 72 -1.93 4.18 14.04
C SER A 72 -3.33 3.58 13.87
N ASP A 73 -4.29 4.00 14.71
CA ASP A 73 -5.68 3.54 14.56
C ASP A 73 -6.29 4.02 13.25
N TYR A 74 -5.83 5.16 12.74
CA TYR A 74 -6.19 5.65 11.41
C TYR A 74 -5.75 4.70 10.30
N LEU A 75 -4.49 4.23 10.33
CA LEU A 75 -3.99 3.25 9.36
C LEU A 75 -4.72 1.91 9.48
N LYS A 76 -4.95 1.41 10.70
CA LYS A 76 -5.73 0.18 10.92
C LYS A 76 -7.13 0.28 10.31
N SER A 77 -7.83 1.39 10.55
CA SER A 77 -9.17 1.63 10.02
C SER A 77 -9.19 1.62 8.49
N LEU A 78 -8.20 2.25 7.85
CA LEU A 78 -8.04 2.20 6.40
C LEU A 78 -7.87 0.75 5.90
N LEU A 79 -7.01 -0.03 6.55
CA LEU A 79 -6.72 -1.42 6.15
C LEU A 79 -7.95 -2.33 6.36
N GLU A 80 -8.64 -2.23 7.49
CA GLU A 80 -9.83 -3.02 7.79
C GLU A 80 -10.98 -2.72 6.83
N THR A 81 -11.12 -1.46 6.41
CA THR A 81 -12.18 -1.04 5.48
C THR A 81 -11.92 -1.52 4.05
N ASN A 82 -10.65 -1.60 3.64
CA ASN A 82 -10.29 -1.78 2.23
C ASN A 82 -9.66 -3.13 1.89
N LEU A 83 -9.17 -3.89 2.87
CA LEU A 83 -8.66 -5.23 2.64
C LEU A 83 -9.77 -6.26 2.87
N PRO A 84 -9.90 -7.28 2.00
CA PRO A 84 -10.91 -8.30 2.18
C PRO A 84 -10.54 -9.17 3.39
N ILE A 85 -11.16 -8.87 4.53
CA ILE A 85 -11.09 -9.70 5.72
C ILE A 85 -11.84 -11.00 5.41
N GLY A 86 -11.13 -12.11 5.37
CA GLY A 86 -11.74 -13.42 5.15
C GLY A 86 -12.85 -13.63 6.19
N LYS A 87 -14.02 -14.13 5.76
CA LYS A 87 -15.13 -14.47 6.68
C LYS A 87 -14.56 -15.25 7.87
N LYS A 88 -14.99 -14.92 9.10
CA LYS A 88 -14.61 -15.63 10.35
C LYS A 88 -14.53 -17.14 10.08
N GLY A 89 -13.31 -17.71 10.08
CA GLY A 89 -13.05 -19.12 9.82
C GLY A 89 -12.33 -19.46 8.50
N LYS A 90 -12.20 -18.53 7.54
CA LYS A 90 -11.45 -18.76 6.29
C LYS A 90 -10.48 -17.60 6.05
N LYS A 91 -9.20 -17.77 6.44
CA LYS A 91 -8.14 -16.78 6.20
C LYS A 91 -8.10 -16.44 4.69
N SER A 92 -8.56 -15.25 4.30
CA SER A 92 -8.28 -14.74 2.97
C SER A 92 -6.77 -14.54 2.88
N LYS A 93 -6.12 -15.16 1.89
CA LYS A 93 -4.69 -14.93 1.63
C LYS A 93 -4.57 -13.57 0.94
N VAL A 94 -4.59 -12.50 1.73
CA VAL A 94 -4.22 -11.14 1.32
C VAL A 94 -2.74 -10.95 1.64
N SER A 95 -1.98 -10.47 0.68
CA SER A 95 -0.60 -10.02 0.90
C SER A 95 -0.61 -8.50 0.84
N LEU A 96 -0.04 -7.86 1.85
CA LEU A 96 0.14 -6.41 1.89
C LEU A 96 1.63 -6.11 1.74
N GLY A 97 2.00 -5.37 0.71
CA GLY A 97 3.35 -4.82 0.58
C GLY A 97 3.45 -3.52 1.39
N VAL A 98 4.43 -3.47 2.28
CA VAL A 98 4.78 -2.28 3.08
C VAL A 98 6.21 -1.86 2.76
N MET A 99 6.51 -0.57 2.89
CA MET A 99 7.85 -0.05 2.61
C MET A 99 8.80 -0.27 3.79
N ASP A 100 8.33 -0.05 5.02
CA ASP A 100 9.11 -0.28 6.24
C ASP A 100 8.93 -1.72 6.73
N SER A 101 10.05 -2.44 6.90
CA SER A 101 10.04 -3.81 7.37
C SER A 101 9.62 -3.97 8.83
N LYS A 102 9.71 -2.90 9.65
CA LYS A 102 9.24 -2.90 11.04
C LYS A 102 7.72 -2.88 11.15
N LEU A 103 7.04 -2.41 10.11
CA LEU A 103 5.58 -2.35 10.04
C LEU A 103 4.95 -3.68 9.61
N GLY A 104 5.74 -4.54 8.93
CA GLY A 104 5.31 -5.79 8.30
C GLY A 104 5.20 -7.00 9.22
#